data_AF-A0A4Q3W9K2-F1
#
_entry.id   AF-A0A4Q3W9K2-F1
#
_cell.length_a   1.000
_cell.length_b   1.000
_cell.length_c   1.000
_cell.angle_alpha   90.00
_cell.angle_beta   90.00
_cell.angle_gamma   90.00
#
_symmetry.space_group_name_H-M   'P 1'
#
loop_
_entity.id
_entity.type
_entity.pdbx_description
1 polymer ?
#
loop_
_entity_poly.entity_id
_entity_poly.type
_entity_poly.pdbx_seq_one_letter_code
_entity_poly.pdbx_strand_id
1 'polypeptide(L)'
;MIHREMVDLSQAYRKMKESFMDDKSVAAINTKISGKADISTKTVHISVDLSAKNSWETSLMTYLEGIPFHQIGKGEQCLIKTNLALGHKKAKESNLILIEEPENHLSHSTLNHFIKSIQLKCAGKQIIVSTHSSFVANKLNLKNLILLHNKNEIRLTALKKDTYEFFEKLPGYETLRMVLSKKALLVEGPSDELVFQRAYKDSHAGALPIENEVDIISVGTSFLRFLEVAELIKKPVGVLTDNDKDYAAKITKKYTDYATSANIKIHADSDNSLNTLEPQIVRANAGNLKNLCEVLGISSTAYTTEAAISDYMQNNKTESAMKIFNAAKPITYPKYILDAVAWCDE
;
A
#
# COMPACT_ATOMS: atom_id res chain seq x y z
N MET A 1 -5.31 -17.73 -32.40
CA MET A 1 -5.81 -17.80 -33.79
C MET A 1 -6.10 -19.23 -34.16
N ILE A 2 -7.18 -19.44 -34.91
CA ILE A 2 -7.50 -20.74 -35.51
C ILE A 2 -6.67 -20.86 -36.80
N HIS A 3 -6.29 -22.09 -37.20
CA HIS A 3 -5.40 -22.36 -38.36
C HIS A 3 -5.84 -21.64 -39.65
N ARG A 4 -7.14 -21.49 -39.87
CA ARG A 4 -7.71 -20.75 -41.00
C ARG A 4 -7.35 -19.26 -41.00
N GLU A 5 -7.41 -18.60 -39.84
CA GLU A 5 -7.07 -17.17 -39.69
C GLU A 5 -5.58 -16.91 -40.00
N MET A 6 -4.70 -17.85 -39.64
CA MET A 6 -3.29 -17.77 -40.00
C MET A 6 -3.06 -17.85 -41.51
N VAL A 7 -3.82 -18.71 -42.20
CA VAL A 7 -3.73 -18.85 -43.66
C VAL A 7 -4.20 -17.57 -44.34
N ASP A 8 -5.32 -17.01 -43.91
CA ASP A 8 -5.88 -15.78 -44.47
C ASP A 8 -4.94 -14.58 -44.26
N LEU A 9 -4.35 -14.43 -43.07
CA LEU A 9 -3.35 -13.37 -42.78
C LEU A 9 -2.07 -13.56 -43.58
N SER A 10 -1.60 -14.80 -43.74
CA SER A 10 -0.43 -15.10 -44.58
C SER A 10 -0.66 -14.72 -46.05
N GLN A 11 -1.88 -14.93 -46.56
CA GLN A 11 -2.26 -14.51 -47.92
C GLN A 11 -2.34 -12.99 -48.06
N ALA A 12 -2.92 -12.28 -47.09
CA ALA A 12 -2.97 -10.83 -47.08
C ALA A 12 -1.56 -10.21 -47.05
N TYR A 13 -0.66 -10.78 -46.25
CA TYR A 13 0.73 -10.35 -46.16
C TYR A 13 1.49 -10.55 -47.49
N ARG A 14 1.20 -11.64 -48.23
CA ARG A 14 1.74 -11.85 -49.59
C ARG A 14 1.22 -10.82 -50.59
N LYS A 15 -0.08 -10.51 -50.56
CA LYS A 15 -0.66 -9.46 -51.43
C LYS A 15 -0.04 -8.09 -51.14
N MET A 16 0.26 -7.78 -49.89
CA MET A 16 0.97 -6.55 -49.51
C MET A 16 2.38 -6.51 -50.12
N LYS A 17 3.11 -7.63 -50.12
CA LYS A 17 4.41 -7.74 -50.79
C LYS A 17 4.29 -7.48 -52.29
N GLU A 18 3.34 -8.13 -52.96
CA GLU A 18 3.11 -7.97 -54.40
C GLU A 18 2.76 -6.51 -54.75
N SER A 19 1.82 -5.91 -54.01
CA SER A 19 1.42 -4.51 -54.20
C SER A 19 2.58 -3.53 -54.00
N PHE A 20 3.45 -3.76 -53.01
CA PHE A 20 4.64 -2.93 -52.81
C PHE A 20 5.65 -3.08 -53.95
N MET A 21 5.83 -4.29 -54.49
CA MET A 21 6.72 -4.53 -55.63
C MET A 21 6.20 -3.88 -56.93
N ASP A 22 4.89 -3.74 -57.07
CA ASP A 22 4.23 -3.12 -58.22
C ASP A 22 4.19 -1.57 -58.14
N ASP A 23 4.62 -0.96 -57.01
CA ASP A 23 4.69 0.49 -56.90
C ASP A 23 5.71 1.09 -57.89
N LYS A 24 5.30 2.18 -58.56
CA LYS A 24 6.11 2.83 -59.60
C LYS A 24 7.47 3.29 -59.10
N SER A 25 7.59 3.67 -57.83
CA SER A 25 8.84 4.11 -57.21
C SER A 25 9.82 2.95 -57.09
N VAL A 26 9.32 1.77 -56.67
CA VAL A 26 10.12 0.54 -56.54
C VAL A 26 10.51 -0.01 -57.90
N ALA A 27 9.58 -0.02 -58.87
CA ALA A 27 9.85 -0.42 -60.25
C ALA A 27 10.90 0.49 -60.93
N ALA A 28 10.86 1.80 -60.67
CA ALA A 28 11.86 2.75 -61.17
C ALA A 28 13.25 2.51 -60.55
N ILE A 29 13.32 2.19 -59.25
CA ILE A 29 14.57 1.82 -58.57
C ILE A 29 15.14 0.54 -59.17
N ASN A 30 14.32 -0.50 -59.35
CA ASN A 30 14.73 -1.78 -59.95
C ASN A 30 15.21 -1.61 -61.40
N THR A 31 14.54 -0.75 -62.17
CA THR A 31 14.97 -0.40 -63.53
C THR A 31 16.31 0.33 -63.53
N LYS A 32 16.54 1.27 -62.60
CA LYS A 32 17.81 2.00 -62.48
C LYS A 32 18.97 1.11 -62.05
N ILE A 33 18.73 0.15 -61.16
CA ILE A 33 19.75 -0.80 -60.69
C ILE A 33 20.09 -1.79 -61.80
N SER A 34 19.09 -2.29 -62.52
CA SER A 34 19.29 -3.17 -63.67
C SER A 34 19.99 -2.45 -64.83
N GLY A 35 19.76 -1.14 -65.00
CA GLY A 35 20.36 -0.31 -66.05
C GLY A 35 21.79 0.16 -65.76
N LYS A 36 22.24 0.15 -64.51
CA LYS A 36 23.64 0.40 -64.12
C LYS A 36 24.40 -0.94 -64.02
N ALA A 37 24.54 -1.60 -65.16
CA ALA A 37 25.20 -2.90 -65.23
C ALA A 37 26.70 -2.75 -65.50
N ASP A 38 27.50 -2.91 -64.45
CA ASP A 38 28.82 -3.57 -64.53
C ASP A 38 29.08 -4.41 -63.26
N ILE A 39 28.01 -4.94 -62.65
CA ILE A 39 28.05 -5.56 -61.31
C ILE A 39 27.93 -7.10 -61.38
N SER A 40 27.29 -7.67 -62.42
CA SER A 40 27.13 -9.13 -62.59
C SER A 40 26.52 -9.50 -63.95
N THR A 41 26.74 -10.74 -64.43
CA THR A 41 26.05 -11.34 -65.59
C THR A 41 24.60 -11.74 -65.30
N LYS A 42 24.12 -11.57 -64.06
CA LYS A 42 22.75 -11.87 -63.63
C LYS A 42 21.97 -10.58 -63.34
N THR A 43 20.67 -10.61 -63.60
CA THR A 43 19.75 -9.51 -63.29
C THR A 43 19.59 -9.34 -61.78
N VAL A 44 19.92 -8.15 -61.27
CA VAL A 44 19.82 -7.79 -59.85
C VAL A 44 18.53 -7.00 -59.63
N HIS A 45 17.68 -7.47 -58.72
CA HIS A 45 16.45 -6.79 -58.31
C HIS A 45 16.45 -6.59 -56.79
N ILE A 46 15.93 -5.46 -56.33
CA ILE A 46 15.62 -5.21 -54.93
C ILE A 46 14.22 -5.76 -54.67
N SER A 47 14.10 -6.56 -53.62
CA SER A 47 12.82 -7.02 -53.06
C SER A 47 12.79 -6.75 -51.57
N VAL A 48 11.60 -6.70 -50.98
CA VAL A 48 11.43 -6.67 -49.53
C VAL A 48 11.77 -8.07 -48.99
N ASP A 49 12.71 -8.13 -48.06
CA ASP A 49 13.06 -9.36 -47.36
C ASP A 49 11.94 -9.73 -46.38
N LEU A 50 11.05 -10.60 -46.86
CA LEU A 50 9.95 -11.21 -46.11
C LEU A 50 10.15 -12.73 -46.06
N SER A 51 11.41 -13.19 -46.04
CA SER A 51 11.81 -14.59 -46.26
C SER A 51 11.44 -15.53 -45.11
N ALA A 52 11.25 -15.02 -43.89
CA ALA A 52 10.85 -15.85 -42.76
C ALA A 52 9.36 -16.21 -42.87
N LYS A 53 9.04 -17.51 -42.82
CA LYS A 53 7.68 -18.07 -42.89
C LYS A 53 6.69 -17.46 -41.86
N ASN A 54 7.23 -16.83 -40.81
CA ASN A 54 6.51 -16.17 -39.72
C ASN A 54 6.82 -14.65 -39.60
N SER A 55 7.43 -14.00 -40.60
CA SER A 55 7.79 -12.57 -40.51
C SER A 55 6.57 -11.66 -40.29
N TRP A 56 5.40 -12.10 -40.76
CA TRP A 56 4.14 -11.41 -40.54
C TRP A 56 3.78 -11.32 -39.05
N GLU A 57 4.13 -12.31 -38.22
CA GLU A 57 3.88 -12.31 -36.77
C GLU A 57 4.64 -11.17 -36.10
N THR A 58 5.88 -10.92 -36.53
CA THR A 58 6.72 -9.82 -36.02
C THR A 58 6.32 -8.44 -36.56
N SER A 59 5.56 -8.37 -37.67
CA SER A 59 5.05 -7.12 -38.23
C SER A 59 3.69 -6.70 -37.64
N LEU A 60 3.00 -7.59 -36.92
CA LEU A 60 1.72 -7.27 -36.31
C LEU A 60 1.93 -6.52 -35.00
N MET A 61 1.45 -5.29 -34.96
CA MET A 61 1.32 -4.52 -33.72
C MET A 61 -0.15 -4.43 -33.33
N THR A 62 -0.43 -4.65 -32.04
CA THR A 62 -1.77 -4.41 -31.49
C THR A 62 -1.95 -2.91 -31.29
N TYR A 63 -3.10 -2.38 -31.71
CA TYR A 63 -3.48 -0.98 -31.49
C TYR A 63 -4.77 -0.93 -30.65
N LEU A 64 -4.86 0.07 -29.77
CA LEU A 64 -6.10 0.42 -29.07
C LEU A 64 -6.41 1.87 -29.42
N GLU A 65 -7.59 2.13 -29.99
CA GLU A 65 -8.02 3.48 -30.38
C GLU A 65 -6.97 4.25 -31.20
N GLY A 66 -6.24 3.55 -32.07
CA GLY A 66 -5.20 4.14 -32.92
C GLY A 66 -3.82 4.30 -32.25
N ILE A 67 -3.66 3.93 -30.97
CA ILE A 67 -2.39 3.98 -30.25
C ILE A 67 -1.75 2.58 -30.20
N PRO A 68 -0.45 2.41 -30.56
CA PRO A 68 0.25 1.15 -30.40
C PRO A 68 0.21 0.66 -28.94
N PHE A 69 -0.07 -0.62 -28.74
CA PHE A 69 -0.30 -1.20 -27.41
C PHE A 69 0.85 -0.94 -26.42
N HIS A 70 2.09 -0.97 -26.90
CA HIS A 70 3.27 -0.71 -26.07
C HIS A 70 3.43 0.76 -25.64
N GLN A 71 2.71 1.69 -26.28
CA GLN A 71 2.69 3.12 -25.98
C GLN A 71 1.53 3.53 -25.04
N ILE A 72 0.62 2.61 -24.73
CA ILE A 72 -0.49 2.85 -23.80
C ILE A 72 0.02 2.81 -22.35
N GLY A 73 -0.69 3.47 -21.43
CA GLY A 73 -0.42 3.40 -19.99
C GLY A 73 -0.35 1.96 -19.45
N LYS A 74 0.57 1.72 -18.51
CA LYS A 74 0.83 0.37 -17.96
C LYS A 74 -0.37 -0.26 -17.26
N GLY A 75 -1.20 0.54 -16.60
CA GLY A 75 -2.42 0.05 -15.96
C GLY A 75 -3.42 -0.53 -16.97
N GLU A 76 -3.64 0.17 -18.08
CA GLU A 76 -4.53 -0.29 -19.14
C GLU A 76 -3.95 -1.50 -19.89
N GLN A 77 -2.62 -1.53 -20.10
CA GLN A 77 -1.94 -2.74 -20.57
C GLN A 77 -2.21 -3.94 -19.64
N CYS A 78 -2.16 -3.75 -18.32
CA CYS A 78 -2.41 -4.80 -17.32
C CYS A 78 -3.85 -5.33 -17.42
N LEU A 79 -4.83 -4.43 -17.50
CA LEU A 79 -6.25 -4.80 -17.66
C LEU A 79 -6.50 -5.57 -18.95
N ILE A 80 -5.96 -5.10 -20.08
CA ILE A 80 -6.15 -5.74 -21.39
C ILE A 80 -5.51 -7.13 -21.39
N LYS A 81 -4.26 -7.25 -20.96
CA LYS A 81 -3.56 -8.54 -20.86
C LYS A 81 -4.35 -9.54 -20.02
N THR A 82 -4.82 -9.12 -18.86
CA THR A 82 -5.57 -10.01 -17.97
C THR A 82 -6.92 -10.39 -18.56
N ASN A 83 -7.66 -9.44 -19.15
CA ASN A 83 -8.93 -9.73 -19.80
C ASN A 83 -8.78 -10.68 -20.99
N LEU A 84 -7.71 -10.54 -21.79
CA LEU A 84 -7.40 -11.44 -22.89
C LEU A 84 -7.03 -12.84 -22.37
N ALA A 85 -6.22 -12.92 -21.31
CA ALA A 85 -5.85 -14.18 -20.67
C ALA A 85 -7.08 -14.92 -20.13
N LEU A 86 -7.97 -14.22 -19.42
CA LEU A 86 -9.23 -14.77 -18.89
C LEU A 86 -10.23 -15.13 -20.00
N GLY A 87 -10.18 -14.42 -21.13
CA GLY A 87 -11.01 -14.70 -22.30
C GLY A 87 -10.56 -15.93 -23.11
N HIS A 88 -9.33 -16.40 -22.91
CA HIS A 88 -8.76 -17.53 -23.64
C HIS A 88 -9.48 -18.84 -23.31
N LYS A 89 -9.67 -19.73 -24.30
CA LYS A 89 -10.39 -21.02 -24.13
C LYS A 89 -9.88 -21.84 -22.95
N LYS A 90 -8.55 -21.96 -22.79
CA LYS A 90 -7.94 -22.67 -21.66
C LYS A 90 -8.31 -22.08 -20.30
N ALA A 91 -8.40 -20.74 -20.20
CA ALA A 91 -8.83 -20.09 -18.96
C ALA A 91 -10.32 -20.32 -18.71
N LYS A 92 -11.15 -20.39 -19.76
CA LYS A 92 -12.57 -20.75 -19.67
C LYS A 92 -12.80 -22.17 -19.16
N GLU A 93 -11.95 -23.11 -19.54
CA GLU A 93 -12.00 -24.52 -19.10
C GLU A 93 -11.33 -24.77 -17.74
N SER A 94 -10.47 -23.86 -17.27
CA SER A 94 -9.81 -24.01 -15.97
C SER A 94 -10.76 -23.80 -14.80
N ASN A 95 -10.62 -24.62 -13.76
CA ASN A 95 -11.31 -24.50 -12.47
C ASN A 95 -10.56 -23.60 -11.48
N LEU A 96 -9.26 -23.35 -11.72
CA LEU A 96 -8.38 -22.57 -10.85
C LEU A 96 -7.78 -21.40 -11.63
N ILE A 97 -7.80 -20.21 -11.03
CA ILE A 97 -7.21 -18.99 -11.56
C ILE A 97 -6.27 -18.42 -10.51
N LEU A 98 -5.03 -18.17 -10.92
CA LEU A 98 -3.99 -17.56 -10.09
C LEU A 98 -3.72 -16.15 -10.62
N ILE A 99 -3.76 -15.16 -9.75
CA ILE A 99 -3.47 -13.76 -10.09
C ILE A 99 -2.46 -13.24 -9.10
N GLU A 100 -1.37 -12.70 -9.62
CA GLU A 100 -0.33 -12.08 -8.81
C GLU A 100 -0.42 -10.56 -8.95
N GLU A 101 -0.49 -9.88 -7.81
CA GLU A 101 -0.44 -8.42 -7.66
C GLU A 101 -1.36 -7.66 -8.65
N PRO A 102 -2.69 -7.91 -8.61
CA PRO A 102 -3.63 -7.27 -9.53
C PRO A 102 -3.63 -5.73 -9.43
N GLU A 103 -3.13 -5.16 -8.33
CA GLU A 103 -2.95 -3.73 -8.09
C GLU A 103 -1.90 -3.07 -8.98
N ASN A 104 -1.00 -3.83 -9.60
CA ASN A 104 0.17 -3.25 -10.24
C ASN A 104 -0.24 -2.28 -11.38
N HIS A 105 0.23 -1.03 -11.27
CA HIS A 105 -0.11 0.08 -12.16
C HIS A 105 -1.60 0.49 -12.21
N LEU A 106 -2.44 0.03 -11.27
CA LEU A 106 -3.85 0.41 -11.18
C LEU A 106 -4.11 1.38 -10.02
N SER A 107 -4.99 2.36 -10.25
CA SER A 107 -5.56 3.14 -9.15
C SER A 107 -6.53 2.26 -8.34
N HIS A 108 -6.82 2.68 -7.10
CA HIS A 108 -7.74 1.97 -6.21
C HIS A 108 -9.14 1.76 -6.83
N SER A 109 -9.69 2.77 -7.50
CA SER A 109 -11.01 2.66 -8.15
C SER A 109 -11.00 1.65 -9.30
N THR A 110 -9.99 1.71 -10.15
CA THR A 110 -9.83 0.81 -11.29
C THR A 110 -9.59 -0.63 -10.85
N LEU A 111 -8.80 -0.83 -9.81
CA LEU A 111 -8.58 -2.14 -9.21
C LEU A 111 -9.87 -2.75 -8.66
N ASN A 112 -10.72 -1.95 -7.99
CA ASN A 112 -12.03 -2.44 -7.54
C ASN A 112 -12.91 -2.88 -8.71
N HIS A 113 -12.97 -2.06 -9.77
CA HIS A 113 -13.71 -2.42 -10.97
C HIS A 113 -13.18 -3.70 -11.61
N PHE A 114 -11.86 -3.87 -11.62
CA PHE A 114 -11.18 -5.04 -12.13
C PHE A 114 -11.49 -6.30 -11.31
N ILE A 115 -11.34 -6.26 -9.98
CA ILE A 115 -11.66 -7.38 -9.09
C ILE A 115 -13.12 -7.81 -9.26
N LYS A 116 -14.06 -6.85 -9.30
CA LYS A 116 -15.48 -7.15 -9.56
C LYS A 116 -15.69 -7.83 -10.91
N SER A 117 -14.99 -7.35 -11.95
CA SER A 117 -15.06 -7.94 -13.29
C SER A 117 -14.54 -9.39 -13.32
N ILE A 118 -13.46 -9.67 -12.59
CA ILE A 118 -12.90 -11.04 -12.49
C ILE A 118 -13.87 -11.95 -11.76
N GLN A 119 -14.43 -11.51 -10.63
CA GLN A 119 -15.43 -12.28 -9.87
C GLN A 119 -16.64 -12.67 -10.73
N LEU A 120 -17.13 -11.75 -11.57
CA LEU A 120 -18.25 -12.02 -12.49
C LEU A 120 -17.85 -12.96 -13.63
N LYS A 121 -16.70 -12.73 -14.28
CA LYS A 121 -16.25 -13.54 -15.43
C LYS A 121 -15.83 -14.96 -15.05
N CYS A 122 -15.41 -15.14 -13.79
CA CYS A 122 -14.87 -16.39 -13.28
C CYS A 122 -15.82 -17.07 -12.30
N ALA A 123 -17.13 -16.79 -12.41
CA ALA A 123 -18.14 -17.44 -11.58
C ALA A 123 -18.02 -18.98 -11.66
N GLY A 124 -18.04 -19.63 -10.50
CA GLY A 124 -17.87 -21.09 -10.39
C GLY A 124 -16.43 -21.58 -10.38
N LYS A 125 -15.43 -20.69 -10.35
CA LYS A 125 -14.00 -21.04 -10.31
C LYS A 125 -13.35 -20.61 -9.00
N GLN A 126 -12.31 -21.33 -8.60
CA GLN A 126 -11.45 -20.90 -7.50
C GLN A 126 -10.47 -19.85 -8.01
N ILE A 127 -10.39 -18.72 -7.30
CA ILE A 127 -9.45 -17.64 -7.59
C ILE A 127 -8.52 -17.50 -6.39
N ILE A 128 -7.22 -17.57 -6.63
CA ILE A 128 -6.18 -17.27 -5.64
C ILE A 128 -5.48 -16.00 -6.10
N VAL A 129 -5.45 -15.01 -5.21
CA VAL A 129 -4.83 -13.71 -5.45
C VAL A 129 -3.71 -13.51 -4.44
N SER A 130 -2.49 -13.26 -4.89
CA SER A 130 -1.43 -12.68 -4.05
C SER A 130 -1.44 -11.17 -4.21
N THR A 131 -1.25 -10.45 -3.11
CA THR A 131 -1.28 -9.00 -3.08
C THR A 131 -0.46 -8.49 -1.89
N HIS A 132 0.26 -7.40 -2.08
CA HIS A 132 0.84 -6.61 -1.01
C HIS A 132 -0.06 -5.39 -0.67
N SER A 133 -1.10 -5.16 -1.48
CA SER A 133 -2.08 -4.11 -1.27
C SER A 133 -3.11 -4.48 -0.20
N SER A 134 -3.09 -3.72 0.88
CA SER A 134 -4.12 -3.79 1.92
C SER A 134 -5.53 -3.49 1.41
N PHE A 135 -5.65 -2.79 0.28
CA PHE A 135 -6.92 -2.47 -0.35
C PHE A 135 -7.61 -3.69 -0.98
N VAL A 136 -6.83 -4.53 -1.67
CA VAL A 136 -7.33 -5.72 -2.37
C VAL A 136 -7.86 -6.73 -1.35
N ALA A 137 -7.08 -6.95 -0.30
CA ALA A 137 -7.38 -7.88 0.77
C ALA A 137 -8.72 -7.62 1.46
N ASN A 138 -9.02 -6.37 1.81
CA ASN A 138 -10.28 -5.99 2.46
C ASN A 138 -11.50 -6.21 1.56
N LYS A 139 -11.35 -6.10 0.22
CA LYS A 139 -12.46 -6.23 -0.73
C LYS A 139 -12.72 -7.64 -1.21
N LEU A 140 -11.74 -8.55 -1.09
CA LEU A 140 -11.87 -9.97 -1.43
C LEU A 140 -12.53 -10.82 -0.33
N ASN A 141 -13.18 -10.16 0.64
CA ASN A 141 -13.80 -10.73 1.84
C ASN A 141 -12.76 -11.28 2.83
N LEU A 142 -12.75 -10.73 4.05
CA LEU A 142 -11.77 -11.09 5.09
C LEU A 142 -11.76 -12.58 5.43
N LYS A 143 -12.87 -13.31 5.23
CA LYS A 143 -12.93 -14.79 5.45
C LYS A 143 -11.93 -15.54 4.58
N ASN A 144 -11.61 -15.00 3.41
CA ASN A 144 -10.73 -15.63 2.43
C ASN A 144 -9.28 -15.18 2.59
N LEU A 145 -9.00 -14.28 3.54
CA LEU A 145 -7.68 -13.70 3.68
C LEU A 145 -6.73 -14.64 4.41
N ILE A 146 -5.61 -14.93 3.75
CA ILE A 146 -4.49 -15.68 4.29
C ILE A 146 -3.32 -14.71 4.38
N LEU A 147 -2.90 -14.40 5.61
CA LEU A 147 -1.76 -13.57 5.91
C LEU A 147 -0.51 -14.44 6.00
N LEU A 148 0.53 -14.04 5.28
CA LEU A 148 1.82 -14.71 5.29
C LEU A 148 2.85 -13.80 5.97
N HIS A 149 3.42 -14.24 7.09
CA HIS A 149 4.47 -13.51 7.80
C HIS A 149 5.50 -14.47 8.38
N ASN A 150 6.80 -14.26 8.10
CA ASN A 150 7.90 -15.06 8.62
C ASN A 150 7.67 -16.59 8.50
N LYS A 151 7.24 -17.04 7.32
CA LYS A 151 6.91 -18.45 7.00
C LYS A 151 5.71 -19.03 7.76
N ASN A 152 4.97 -18.21 8.50
CA ASN A 152 3.71 -18.60 9.14
C ASN A 152 2.53 -18.15 8.29
N GLU A 153 1.49 -18.97 8.24
CA GLU A 153 0.20 -18.63 7.65
C GLU A 153 -0.82 -18.38 8.74
N ILE A 154 -1.60 -17.31 8.58
CA ILE A 154 -2.65 -16.96 9.53
C ILE A 154 -3.89 -16.57 8.77
N ARG A 155 -5.01 -17.16 9.18
CA ARG A 155 -6.33 -16.85 8.64
C ARG A 155 -7.04 -15.94 9.61
N LEU A 156 -7.67 -14.88 9.13
CA LEU A 156 -8.49 -14.00 9.97
C LEU A 156 -9.69 -14.73 10.59
N THR A 157 -10.07 -15.89 10.06
CA THR A 157 -11.07 -16.78 10.67
C THR A 157 -10.62 -17.42 11.98
N ALA A 158 -9.33 -17.35 12.33
CA ALA A 158 -8.82 -17.77 13.64
C ALA A 158 -9.08 -16.74 14.76
N LEU A 159 -9.49 -15.53 14.40
CA LEU A 159 -9.87 -14.49 15.37
C LEU A 159 -11.21 -14.81 16.04
N LYS A 160 -11.39 -14.29 17.25
CA LYS A 160 -12.67 -14.21 17.94
C LYS A 160 -13.70 -13.55 17.04
N LYS A 161 -14.93 -14.08 17.10
CA LYS A 161 -16.04 -13.65 16.25
C LYS A 161 -16.25 -12.13 16.27
N ASP A 162 -16.22 -11.51 17.45
CA ASP A 162 -16.44 -10.07 17.61
C ASP A 162 -15.31 -9.23 16.98
N THR A 163 -14.07 -9.71 17.06
CA THR A 163 -12.90 -9.08 16.42
C THR A 163 -12.96 -9.22 14.91
N TYR A 164 -13.35 -10.39 14.42
CA TYR A 164 -13.58 -10.64 12.99
C TYR A 164 -14.68 -9.71 12.43
N GLU A 165 -15.85 -9.66 13.08
CA GLU A 165 -16.97 -8.81 12.65
C GLU A 165 -16.63 -7.31 12.68
N PHE A 166 -15.76 -6.90 13.59
CA PHE A 166 -15.26 -5.53 13.64
C PHE A 166 -14.43 -5.19 12.40
N PHE A 167 -13.45 -6.03 12.03
CA PHE A 167 -12.64 -5.79 10.84
C PHE A 167 -13.46 -5.89 9.55
N GLU A 168 -14.49 -6.74 9.50
CA GLU A 168 -15.39 -6.86 8.34
C GLU A 168 -16.21 -5.57 8.11
N LYS A 169 -16.53 -4.85 9.19
CA LYS A 169 -17.27 -3.58 9.14
C LYS A 169 -16.37 -2.36 8.93
N LEU A 170 -15.08 -2.46 9.23
CA LEU A 170 -14.15 -1.34 9.14
C LEU A 170 -13.83 -1.00 7.67
N PRO A 171 -14.04 0.25 7.24
CA PRO A 171 -13.56 0.73 5.96
C PRO A 171 -12.08 1.13 6.08
N GLY A 172 -11.15 0.19 6.28
CA GLY A 172 -9.79 0.63 6.68
C GLY A 172 -8.62 -0.36 6.53
N TYR A 173 -7.48 0.22 6.14
CA TYR A 173 -6.19 -0.39 5.76
C TYR A 173 -5.29 -0.79 6.95
N GLU A 174 -5.71 -0.46 8.17
CA GLU A 174 -4.85 -0.41 9.35
C GLU A 174 -4.40 -1.78 9.84
N THR A 175 -5.26 -2.80 9.76
CA THR A 175 -4.90 -4.17 10.17
C THR A 175 -3.72 -4.72 9.37
N LEU A 176 -3.69 -4.43 8.07
CA LEU A 176 -2.63 -4.92 7.19
C LEU A 176 -1.37 -4.06 7.26
N ARG A 177 -1.50 -2.75 7.51
CA ARG A 177 -0.35 -1.90 7.87
C ARG A 177 0.42 -2.49 9.06
N MET A 178 -0.31 -2.87 10.12
CA MET A 178 0.29 -3.53 11.28
C MET A 178 0.97 -4.85 10.89
N VAL A 179 0.30 -5.70 10.12
CA VAL A 179 0.84 -7.02 9.71
C VAL A 179 2.10 -6.88 8.85
N LEU A 180 2.16 -5.88 7.97
CA LEU A 180 3.24 -5.68 6.99
C LEU A 180 4.42 -4.84 7.52
N SER A 181 4.21 -4.01 8.55
CA SER A 181 5.27 -3.23 9.22
C SER A 181 6.38 -4.12 9.77
N LYS A 182 7.54 -3.60 10.21
CA LYS A 182 8.50 -4.40 11.02
C LYS A 182 8.05 -4.46 12.48
N LYS A 183 7.71 -3.30 13.02
CA LYS A 183 7.05 -3.09 14.32
C LYS A 183 5.87 -2.14 14.13
N ALA A 184 4.87 -2.25 14.99
CA ALA A 184 3.77 -1.28 15.01
C ALA A 184 3.57 -0.70 16.42
N LEU A 185 3.31 0.60 16.50
CA LEU A 185 2.83 1.26 17.72
C LEU A 185 1.38 1.67 17.51
N LEU A 186 0.50 1.14 18.35
CA LEU A 186 -0.92 1.50 18.36
C LEU A 186 -1.10 2.69 19.29
N VAL A 187 -1.80 3.72 18.82
CA VAL A 187 -2.09 4.93 19.58
C VAL A 187 -3.59 5.24 19.60
N GLU A 188 -4.05 6.07 20.53
CA GLU A 188 -5.48 6.38 20.66
C GLU A 188 -5.99 7.27 19.52
N GLY A 189 -5.27 8.33 19.20
CA GLY A 189 -5.71 9.30 18.21
C GLY A 189 -4.60 9.95 17.41
N PRO A 190 -4.99 10.86 16.50
CA PRO A 190 -4.04 11.60 15.66
C PRO A 190 -3.11 12.52 16.47
N SER A 191 -3.54 12.98 17.65
CA SER A 191 -2.71 13.79 18.53
C SER A 191 -1.53 12.98 19.09
N ASP A 192 -1.80 11.76 19.57
CA ASP A 192 -0.78 10.84 20.08
C ASP A 192 0.21 10.45 18.98
N GLU A 193 -0.31 10.19 17.77
CA GLU A 193 0.49 9.89 16.59
C GLU A 193 1.48 11.02 16.28
N LEU A 194 1.00 12.28 16.22
CA LEU A 194 1.84 13.43 15.91
C LEU A 194 2.89 13.70 17.00
N VAL A 195 2.50 13.63 18.28
CA VAL A 195 3.44 13.86 19.39
C VAL A 195 4.49 12.74 19.46
N PHE A 196 4.10 11.49 19.27
CA PHE A 196 5.03 10.37 19.25
C PHE A 196 6.01 10.49 18.08
N GLN A 197 5.53 10.76 16.86
CA GLN A 197 6.40 10.96 15.70
C GLN A 197 7.40 12.09 15.95
N ARG A 198 6.96 13.17 16.62
CA ARG A 198 7.84 14.28 16.99
C ARG A 198 8.90 13.86 18.03
N ALA A 199 8.52 13.11 19.07
CA ALA A 199 9.46 12.59 20.06
C ALA A 199 10.51 11.65 19.44
N TYR A 200 10.07 10.78 18.52
CA TYR A 200 10.93 9.90 17.76
C TYR A 200 11.92 10.69 16.90
N LYS A 201 11.42 11.70 16.17
CA LYS A 201 12.21 12.59 15.32
C LYS A 201 13.30 13.32 16.08
N ASP A 202 12.98 13.87 17.26
CA ASP A 202 13.93 14.59 18.10
C ASP A 202 15.01 13.64 18.67
N SER A 203 14.69 12.35 18.84
CA SER A 203 15.62 11.32 19.32
C SER A 203 16.47 10.69 18.20
N HIS A 204 16.04 10.79 16.93
CA HIS A 204 16.61 10.08 15.77
C HIS A 204 17.18 11.01 14.69
N ALA A 205 17.77 12.14 15.10
CA ALA A 205 18.41 13.09 14.20
C ALA A 205 17.52 13.54 13.01
N GLY A 206 16.20 13.61 13.23
CA GLY A 206 15.24 14.05 12.22
C GLY A 206 14.50 12.94 11.47
N ALA A 207 14.83 11.67 11.68
CA ALA A 207 14.13 10.54 11.06
C ALA A 207 12.75 10.28 11.69
N LEU A 208 11.76 9.95 10.85
CA LEU A 208 10.43 9.53 11.27
C LEU A 208 10.37 8.02 11.52
N PRO A 209 9.46 7.53 12.39
CA PRO A 209 9.33 6.10 12.67
C PRO A 209 9.20 5.24 11.41
N ILE A 210 8.44 5.71 10.42
CA ILE A 210 8.16 4.98 9.18
C ILE A 210 9.43 4.75 8.33
N GLU A 211 10.44 5.63 8.44
CA GLU A 211 11.72 5.49 7.75
C GLU A 211 12.57 4.36 8.35
N ASN A 212 12.26 3.96 9.59
CA ASN A 212 12.86 2.84 10.31
C ASN A 212 11.92 1.61 10.37
N GLU A 213 10.94 1.54 9.44
CA GLU A 213 9.95 0.45 9.33
C GLU A 213 9.04 0.27 10.57
N VAL A 214 8.93 1.31 11.40
CA VAL A 214 8.00 1.35 12.54
C VAL A 214 6.74 2.11 12.13
N ASP A 215 5.62 1.39 12.07
CA ASP A 215 4.33 1.98 11.69
C ASP A 215 3.56 2.48 12.93
N ILE A 216 3.06 3.72 12.89
CA ILE A 216 2.24 4.30 13.96
C ILE A 216 0.80 4.32 13.48
N ILE A 217 -0.10 3.68 14.25
CA ILE A 217 -1.47 3.41 13.82
C ILE A 217 -2.44 3.90 14.90
N SER A 218 -3.22 4.92 14.57
CA SER A 218 -4.31 5.41 15.43
C SER A 218 -5.50 4.44 15.37
N VAL A 219 -5.75 3.70 16.45
CA VAL A 219 -6.80 2.66 16.51
C VAL A 219 -8.01 3.03 17.37
N GLY A 220 -8.04 4.24 17.94
CA GLY A 220 -9.11 4.66 18.83
C GLY A 220 -9.25 3.72 20.01
N THR A 221 -10.45 3.20 20.23
CA THR A 221 -10.74 2.27 21.33
C THR A 221 -10.47 0.79 21.00
N SER A 222 -9.95 0.49 19.81
CA SER A 222 -9.94 -0.87 19.26
C SER A 222 -8.66 -1.67 19.54
N PHE A 223 -7.79 -1.21 20.45
CA PHE A 223 -6.51 -1.87 20.79
C PHE A 223 -6.59 -3.38 20.94
N LEU A 224 -7.51 -3.90 21.76
CA LEU A 224 -7.61 -5.33 22.06
C LEU A 224 -7.82 -6.20 20.81
N ARG A 225 -8.49 -5.66 19.80
CA ARG A 225 -8.75 -6.33 18.52
C ARG A 225 -7.49 -6.43 17.66
N PHE A 226 -6.66 -5.38 17.67
CA PHE A 226 -5.36 -5.39 16.98
C PHE A 226 -4.34 -6.24 17.73
N LEU A 227 -4.34 -6.21 19.06
CA LEU A 227 -3.47 -7.06 19.88
C LEU A 227 -3.75 -8.55 19.67
N GLU A 228 -5.01 -8.93 19.48
CA GLU A 228 -5.38 -10.31 19.17
C GLU A 228 -4.75 -10.77 17.84
N VAL A 229 -4.77 -9.91 16.82
CA VAL A 229 -4.09 -10.19 15.54
C VAL A 229 -2.58 -10.30 15.77
N ALA A 230 -1.99 -9.34 16.50
CA ALA A 230 -0.56 -9.28 16.77
C ALA A 230 -0.03 -10.53 17.51
N GLU A 231 -0.81 -11.04 18.46
CA GLU A 231 -0.48 -12.26 19.20
C GLU A 231 -0.47 -13.48 18.28
N LEU A 232 -1.50 -13.64 17.43
CA LEU A 232 -1.56 -14.73 16.45
C LEU A 232 -0.36 -14.70 15.51
N ILE A 233 -0.01 -13.51 14.98
CA ILE A 233 1.08 -13.32 14.01
C ILE A 233 2.46 -13.17 14.67
N LYS A 234 2.53 -13.23 16.00
CA LYS A 234 3.75 -13.01 16.81
C LYS A 234 4.49 -11.73 16.40
N LYS A 235 3.74 -10.65 16.18
CA LYS A 235 4.26 -9.35 15.74
C LYS A 235 4.65 -8.49 16.93
N PRO A 236 5.83 -7.85 16.92
CA PRO A 236 6.15 -6.83 17.92
C PRO A 236 5.21 -5.64 17.78
N VAL A 237 4.35 -5.45 18.78
CA VAL A 237 3.36 -4.38 18.82
C VAL A 237 3.40 -3.65 20.16
N GLY A 238 3.60 -2.34 20.11
CA GLY A 238 3.51 -1.47 21.26
C GLY A 238 2.12 -0.83 21.32
N VAL A 239 1.66 -0.49 22.53
CA VAL A 239 0.47 0.32 22.76
C VAL A 239 0.88 1.56 23.52
N LEU A 240 0.49 2.72 23.03
CA LEU A 240 0.59 4.00 23.72
C LEU A 240 -0.82 4.48 24.02
N THR A 241 -1.17 4.60 25.29
CA THR A 241 -2.55 4.87 25.71
C THR A 241 -2.56 5.64 27.03
N ASP A 242 -3.60 6.43 27.22
CA ASP A 242 -3.82 7.22 28.42
C ASP A 242 -4.49 6.36 29.50
N ASN A 243 -4.31 6.74 30.77
CA ASN A 243 -4.92 6.01 31.89
C ASN A 243 -6.34 6.48 32.24
N ASP A 244 -6.82 7.59 31.65
CA ASP A 244 -8.17 8.14 31.87
C ASP A 244 -8.57 8.25 33.36
N LYS A 245 -7.63 8.57 34.26
CA LYS A 245 -7.81 8.64 35.73
C LYS A 245 -7.95 7.28 36.44
N ASP A 246 -7.86 6.16 35.73
CA ASP A 246 -7.98 4.81 36.31
C ASP A 246 -7.03 3.81 35.64
N TYR A 247 -5.74 3.90 35.98
CA TYR A 247 -4.71 2.97 35.51
C TYR A 247 -5.01 1.50 35.81
N ALA A 248 -5.62 1.21 36.97
CA ALA A 248 -5.91 -0.14 37.38
C ALA A 248 -6.95 -0.80 36.46
N ALA A 249 -8.04 -0.12 36.15
CA ALA A 249 -9.05 -0.66 35.25
C ALA A 249 -8.66 -0.54 33.77
N LYS A 250 -8.13 0.61 33.35
CA LYS A 250 -7.90 0.94 31.93
C LYS A 250 -6.65 0.32 31.35
N ILE A 251 -5.63 0.09 32.17
CA ILE A 251 -4.36 -0.51 31.73
C ILE A 251 -4.25 -1.93 32.28
N THR A 252 -4.17 -2.07 33.60
CA THR A 252 -3.86 -3.37 34.22
C THR A 252 -4.93 -4.40 33.90
N LYS A 253 -6.21 -4.11 34.17
CA LYS A 253 -7.32 -5.05 33.93
C LYS A 253 -7.58 -5.26 32.43
N LYS A 254 -7.59 -4.18 31.63
CA LYS A 254 -7.87 -4.23 30.19
C LYS A 254 -6.87 -5.09 29.41
N TYR A 255 -5.57 -5.01 29.76
CA TYR A 255 -4.50 -5.70 29.05
C TYR A 255 -3.94 -6.91 29.81
N THR A 256 -4.64 -7.42 30.83
CA THR A 256 -4.19 -8.55 31.66
C THR A 256 -3.74 -9.75 30.83
N ASP A 257 -4.53 -10.09 29.80
CA ASP A 257 -4.27 -11.23 28.92
C ASP A 257 -2.96 -11.09 28.12
N TYR A 258 -2.47 -9.85 27.94
CA TYR A 258 -1.27 -9.54 27.16
C TYR A 258 -0.06 -9.17 28.03
N ALA A 259 -0.21 -9.12 29.36
CA ALA A 259 0.85 -8.67 30.27
C ALA A 259 2.11 -9.54 30.23
N THR A 260 1.97 -10.83 29.90
CA THR A 260 3.07 -11.80 29.78
C THR A 260 3.51 -12.04 28.33
N SER A 261 2.93 -11.33 27.36
CA SER A 261 3.27 -11.52 25.95
C SER A 261 4.66 -10.99 25.65
N ALA A 262 5.49 -11.79 25.00
CA ALA A 262 6.84 -11.38 24.61
C ALA A 262 6.83 -10.32 23.50
N ASN A 263 5.78 -10.29 22.68
CA ASN A 263 5.71 -9.43 21.50
C ASN A 263 4.88 -8.17 21.73
N ILE A 264 4.15 -8.06 22.85
CA ILE A 264 3.27 -6.93 23.12
C ILE A 264 3.81 -6.12 24.30
N LYS A 265 3.93 -4.81 24.13
CA LYS A 265 4.34 -3.88 25.19
C LYS A 265 3.30 -2.79 25.35
N ILE A 266 2.91 -2.51 26.60
CA ILE A 266 1.94 -1.46 26.91
C ILE A 266 2.68 -0.32 27.61
N HIS A 267 2.60 0.87 27.03
CA HIS A 267 3.19 2.11 27.52
C HIS A 267 2.06 3.04 27.94
N ALA A 268 1.95 3.27 29.24
CA ALA A 268 0.99 4.17 29.85
C ALA A 268 1.57 4.71 31.16
N ASP A 269 1.24 5.94 31.49
CA ASP A 269 1.66 6.55 32.75
C ASP A 269 0.79 6.06 33.92
N SER A 270 1.41 5.75 35.06
CA SER A 270 0.70 5.28 36.27
C SER A 270 0.03 6.39 37.08
N ASP A 271 0.33 7.66 36.81
CA ASP A 271 -0.22 8.80 37.54
C ASP A 271 -1.63 9.15 37.03
N ASN A 272 -2.65 8.79 37.82
CA ASN A 272 -4.06 9.08 37.51
C ASN A 272 -4.39 10.58 37.53
N SER A 273 -3.53 11.45 38.07
CA SER A 273 -3.73 12.90 38.05
C SER A 273 -3.42 13.53 36.69
N LEU A 274 -2.62 12.84 35.87
CA LEU A 274 -2.21 13.23 34.53
C LEU A 274 -2.89 12.32 33.51
N ASN A 275 -4.18 12.52 33.37
CA ASN A 275 -5.11 11.55 32.81
C ASN A 275 -5.16 11.48 31.28
N THR A 276 -4.58 12.46 30.59
CA THR A 276 -4.48 12.48 29.13
C THR A 276 -3.10 12.95 28.68
N LEU A 277 -2.80 12.79 27.40
CA LEU A 277 -1.57 13.28 26.77
C LEU A 277 -1.27 14.76 27.08
N GLU A 278 -2.28 15.64 27.10
CA GLU A 278 -2.06 17.07 27.19
C GLU A 278 -1.51 17.51 28.56
N PRO A 279 -2.13 17.16 29.71
CA PRO A 279 -1.52 17.36 31.04
C PRO A 279 -0.13 16.75 31.18
N GLN A 280 0.11 15.57 30.58
CA GLN A 280 1.41 14.89 30.63
C GLN A 280 2.50 15.73 29.96
N ILE A 281 2.23 16.26 28.76
CA ILE A 281 3.16 17.15 28.04
C ILE A 281 3.43 18.42 28.84
N VAL A 282 2.38 19.04 29.40
CA VAL A 282 2.53 20.27 30.17
C VAL A 282 3.38 20.03 31.42
N ARG A 283 3.13 18.93 32.15
CA ARG A 283 3.92 18.54 33.32
C ARG A 283 5.38 18.27 32.96
N ALA A 284 5.65 17.57 31.86
CA ALA A 284 7.00 17.32 31.38
C ALA A 284 7.77 18.62 31.07
N ASN A 285 7.06 19.70 30.74
CA ASN A 285 7.62 21.02 30.44
C ASN A 285 7.40 22.06 31.55
N ALA A 286 7.04 21.64 32.78
CA ALA A 286 6.77 22.55 33.89
C ALA A 286 7.95 23.49 34.21
N GLY A 287 9.19 23.05 33.98
CA GLY A 287 10.39 23.87 34.14
C GLY A 287 10.55 24.99 33.10
N ASN A 288 9.81 24.94 31.97
CA ASN A 288 9.89 25.93 30.90
C ASN A 288 8.56 26.11 30.15
N LEU A 289 7.51 26.51 30.87
CA LEU A 289 6.18 26.74 30.28
C LEU A 289 6.18 27.85 29.21
N LYS A 290 7.10 28.82 29.29
CA LYS A 290 7.23 29.87 28.26
C LYS A 290 7.58 29.30 26.90
N ASN A 291 8.53 28.36 26.85
CA ASN A 291 8.88 27.67 25.61
C ASN A 291 7.69 26.87 25.05
N LEU A 292 6.94 26.18 25.91
CA LEU A 292 5.75 25.45 25.48
C LEU A 292 4.67 26.40 24.92
N CYS A 293 4.43 27.55 25.56
CA CYS A 293 3.49 28.56 25.05
C CYS A 293 3.92 29.10 23.68
N GLU A 294 5.22 29.36 23.47
CA GLU A 294 5.74 29.77 22.16
C GLU A 294 5.57 28.70 21.09
N VAL A 295 5.83 27.42 21.42
CA VAL A 295 5.60 26.28 20.53
C VAL A 295 4.12 26.16 20.15
N LEU A 296 3.21 26.36 21.10
CA LEU A 296 1.77 26.34 20.89
C LEU A 296 1.22 27.63 20.25
N GLY A 297 2.05 28.66 20.09
CA GLY A 297 1.63 29.96 19.56
C GLY A 297 0.63 30.69 20.45
N ILE A 298 0.65 30.45 21.76
CA ILE A 298 -0.25 31.07 22.75
C ILE A 298 0.50 32.10 23.61
N SER A 299 -0.24 33.08 24.13
CA SER A 299 0.37 34.14 24.95
C SER A 299 0.86 33.61 26.30
N SER A 300 2.16 33.72 26.54
CA SER A 300 2.79 33.35 27.83
C SER A 300 2.36 34.24 29.00
N THR A 301 1.67 35.36 28.75
CA THR A 301 1.09 36.22 29.79
C THR A 301 -0.33 35.82 30.20
N ALA A 302 -1.08 35.15 29.31
CA ALA A 302 -2.43 34.66 29.58
C ALA A 302 -2.42 33.21 30.11
N TYR A 303 -1.42 32.43 29.70
CA TYR A 303 -1.27 31.02 30.07
C TYR A 303 -0.02 30.83 30.92
N THR A 304 -0.15 31.11 32.22
CA THR A 304 0.97 31.09 33.19
C THR A 304 1.00 29.84 34.07
N THR A 305 -0.07 29.04 34.08
CA THR A 305 -0.20 27.85 34.92
C THR A 305 -0.31 26.58 34.08
N GLU A 306 0.13 25.45 34.63
CA GLU A 306 0.00 24.14 33.98
C GLU A 306 -1.46 23.82 33.62
N ALA A 307 -2.39 24.13 34.52
CA ALA A 307 -3.82 23.89 34.30
C ALA A 307 -4.36 24.67 33.10
N ALA A 308 -4.05 25.96 32.99
CA ALA A 308 -4.56 26.79 31.89
C ALA A 308 -4.05 26.32 30.51
N ILE A 309 -2.78 25.90 30.43
CA ILE A 309 -2.19 25.36 29.20
C ILE A 309 -2.80 24.00 28.87
N SER A 310 -2.99 23.14 29.88
CA SER A 310 -3.61 21.82 29.72
C SER A 310 -5.04 21.95 29.20
N ASP A 311 -5.84 22.85 29.76
CA ASP A 311 -7.22 23.12 29.33
C ASP A 311 -7.27 23.62 27.88
N TYR A 312 -6.34 24.50 27.48
CA TYR A 312 -6.23 24.95 26.08
C TYR A 312 -5.92 23.77 25.14
N MET A 313 -4.93 22.95 25.49
CA MET A 313 -4.51 21.82 24.67
C MET A 313 -5.62 20.76 24.55
N GLN A 314 -6.35 20.48 25.64
CA GLN A 314 -7.48 19.53 25.63
C GLN A 314 -8.62 19.98 24.70
N ASN A 315 -8.88 21.29 24.62
CA ASN A 315 -9.88 21.83 23.69
C ASN A 315 -9.39 21.90 22.23
N ASN A 316 -8.07 21.87 22.01
CA ASN A 316 -7.45 22.03 20.69
C ASN A 316 -6.45 20.88 20.41
N LYS A 317 -6.85 19.63 20.67
CA LYS A 317 -5.93 18.47 20.73
C LYS A 317 -5.05 18.33 19.48
N THR A 318 -5.68 18.17 18.32
CA THR A 318 -4.98 17.92 17.05
C THR A 318 -4.18 19.13 16.61
N GLU A 319 -4.69 20.35 16.83
CA GLU A 319 -3.98 21.58 16.48
C GLU A 319 -2.72 21.77 17.35
N SER A 320 -2.84 21.51 18.65
CA SER A 320 -1.72 21.58 19.60
C SER A 320 -0.65 20.55 19.24
N ALA A 321 -1.04 19.32 18.94
CA ALA A 321 -0.13 18.27 18.50
C ALA A 321 0.57 18.61 17.17
N MET A 322 -0.15 19.20 16.21
CA MET A 322 0.41 19.67 14.94
C MET A 322 1.43 20.80 15.13
N LYS A 323 1.14 21.76 16.02
CA LYS A 323 2.07 22.84 16.37
C LYS A 323 3.34 22.29 17.03
N ILE A 324 3.19 21.35 17.95
CA ILE A 324 4.32 20.62 18.56
C ILE A 324 5.13 19.89 17.48
N PHE A 325 4.49 19.19 16.55
CA PHE A 325 5.21 18.48 15.49
C PHE A 325 6.03 19.41 14.59
N ASN A 326 5.47 20.56 14.20
CA ASN A 326 6.10 21.51 13.28
C ASN A 326 7.08 22.49 13.93
N ALA A 327 7.12 22.60 15.26
CA ALA A 327 7.94 23.60 15.93
C ALA A 327 9.44 23.38 15.72
N ALA A 328 10.21 24.43 15.46
CA ALA A 328 11.67 24.33 15.38
C ALA A 328 12.31 24.10 16.76
N LYS A 329 11.66 24.53 17.83
CA LYS A 329 12.16 24.38 19.20
C LYS A 329 11.85 22.98 19.73
N PRO A 330 12.77 22.35 20.48
CA PRO A 330 12.49 21.08 21.15
C PRO A 330 11.56 21.30 22.36
N ILE A 331 10.84 20.25 22.71
CA ILE A 331 10.10 20.15 23.96
C ILE A 331 10.56 18.92 24.74
N THR A 332 10.20 18.85 26.02
CA THR A 332 10.41 17.66 26.84
C THR A 332 9.21 16.73 26.70
N TYR A 333 9.43 15.44 26.50
CA TYR A 333 8.37 14.44 26.35
C TYR A 333 8.13 13.69 27.66
N PRO A 334 6.88 13.25 27.92
CA PRO A 334 6.56 12.34 29.01
C PRO A 334 7.38 11.05 28.96
N LYS A 335 7.67 10.47 30.12
CA LYS A 335 8.51 9.28 30.24
C LYS A 335 7.94 8.07 29.48
N TYR A 336 6.64 7.81 29.56
CA TYR A 336 6.03 6.67 28.87
C TYR A 336 6.17 6.74 27.34
N ILE A 337 6.24 7.94 26.76
CA ILE A 337 6.52 8.16 25.33
C ILE A 337 7.98 7.87 25.02
N LEU A 338 8.91 8.35 25.85
CA LEU A 338 10.34 8.07 25.69
C LEU A 338 10.65 6.57 25.82
N ASP A 339 10.00 5.89 26.76
CA ASP A 339 10.10 4.44 26.93
C ASP A 339 9.56 3.71 25.68
N ALA A 340 8.50 4.21 25.06
CA ALA A 340 7.98 3.67 23.79
C ALA A 340 8.92 3.93 22.61
N VAL A 341 9.58 5.09 22.54
CA VAL A 341 10.63 5.37 21.54
C VAL A 341 11.80 4.40 21.71
N ALA A 342 12.29 4.22 22.94
CA ALA A 342 13.38 3.27 23.20
C ALA A 342 13.00 1.83 22.84
N TRP A 343 11.76 1.42 23.10
CA TRP A 343 11.24 0.11 22.69
C TRP A 343 11.22 -0.06 21.15
N CYS A 344 11.00 1.01 20.39
CA CYS A 344 11.08 0.94 18.93
C CYS A 344 12.48 0.57 18.43
N ASP A 345 13.54 0.86 19.21
CA ASP A 345 14.93 0.64 18.83
C ASP A 345 15.47 -0.76 19.20
N GLU A 346 14.75 -1.51 20.05
CA GLU A 346 15.08 -2.89 20.44
C GLU A 346 15.06 -3.91 19.29
#